data_AF-A0A8I1HYV5-F1
#
_entry.id   AF-A0A8I1HYV5-F1
#
_cell.length_a   1.000
_cell.length_b   1.000
_cell.length_c   1.000
_cell.angle_alpha   90.00
_cell.angle_beta   90.00
_cell.angle_gamma   90.00
#
_symmetry.space_group_name_H-M   'P 1'
#
loop_
_entity.id
_entity.type
_entity.pdbx_description
1 polymer ?
#
loop_
_entity_poly.entity_id
_entity_poly.type
_entity_poly.pdbx_seq_one_letter_code
_entity_poly.pdbx_strand_id
1 'polypeptide(L)'
;MDLGGHKVTLCIAVVAYILYLILPYAGPAHGWEALTFGTTSSGVRISIMETVSAWLALIGLGILTPVTLFTRRATPGLIAWMLVTVSFFANLWGFWFRGSTADGASLGMWVGMLATFLAFLAYSTVALRRSPEQKAAEARVRATAGQLDEVGEFQSRIDAAPQREPLEDNRRKQAAERHRAQRGEQ
;
A
#
# COMPACT_ATOMS: atom_id res chain seq x y z
N MET A 1 -9.41 -14.01 0.25
CA MET A 1 -8.50 -12.99 -0.31
C MET A 1 -8.15 -13.47 -1.70
N ASP A 2 -8.57 -12.77 -2.75
CA ASP A 2 -8.15 -13.16 -4.09
C ASP A 2 -6.72 -12.64 -4.30
N LEU A 3 -5.74 -13.54 -4.17
CA LEU A 3 -4.33 -13.20 -4.33
C LEU A 3 -3.95 -12.96 -5.80
N GLY A 4 -4.85 -13.20 -6.77
CA GLY A 4 -4.65 -12.86 -8.18
C GLY A 4 -3.25 -13.20 -8.72
N GLY A 5 -2.64 -12.27 -9.47
CA GLY A 5 -1.26 -12.37 -9.96
C GLY A 5 -0.16 -12.17 -8.90
N HIS A 6 -0.50 -11.75 -7.68
CA HIS A 6 0.48 -11.48 -6.61
C HIS A 6 0.92 -12.76 -5.88
N LYS A 7 0.25 -13.90 -6.15
CA LYS A 7 0.67 -15.23 -5.68
C LYS A 7 2.11 -15.56 -6.08
N VAL A 8 2.49 -15.21 -7.30
CA VAL A 8 3.85 -15.46 -7.83
C VAL A 8 4.87 -14.64 -7.03
N THR A 9 4.60 -13.35 -6.81
CA THR A 9 5.46 -12.48 -6.00
C THR A 9 5.61 -12.99 -4.57
N LEU A 10 4.53 -13.46 -3.94
CA LEU A 10 4.58 -14.05 -2.60
C LEU A 10 5.38 -15.36 -2.59
N CYS A 11 5.22 -16.23 -3.58
CA CYS A 11 6.06 -17.42 -3.72
C CYS A 11 7.55 -17.05 -3.86
N ILE A 12 7.88 -16.08 -4.71
CA ILE A 12 9.26 -15.61 -4.88
C ILE A 12 9.80 -15.06 -3.56
N ALA A 13 9.01 -14.29 -2.81
CA ALA A 13 9.40 -13.76 -1.51
C ALA A 13 9.66 -14.88 -0.47
N VAL A 14 8.84 -15.94 -0.46
CA VAL A 14 9.05 -17.11 0.40
C VAL A 14 10.34 -17.84 0.01
N VAL A 15 10.59 -18.04 -1.29
CA VAL A 15 11.84 -18.67 -1.76
C VAL A 15 13.05 -17.82 -1.39
N ALA A 16 12.98 -16.50 -1.58
CA ALA A 16 14.04 -15.58 -1.17
C ALA A 16 14.27 -15.61 0.35
N TYR A 17 13.22 -15.77 1.15
CA TYR A 17 13.35 -15.95 2.59
C TYR A 17 14.05 -17.25 2.97
N ILE A 18 13.76 -18.36 2.27
CA ILE A 18 14.47 -19.62 2.48
C ILE A 18 15.96 -19.46 2.14
N LEU A 19 16.28 -18.78 1.04
CA LEU A 19 17.67 -18.48 0.68
C LEU A 19 18.35 -17.62 1.75
N TYR A 20 17.67 -16.61 2.30
CA TYR A 20 18.15 -15.80 3.40
C TYR A 20 18.60 -16.64 4.62
N LEU A 21 17.86 -17.71 4.97
CA LEU A 21 18.20 -18.55 6.12
C LEU A 21 19.52 -19.31 5.93
N ILE A 22 19.87 -19.63 4.68
CA ILE A 22 21.06 -20.41 4.31
C ILE A 22 22.24 -19.49 4.00
N LEU A 23 21.99 -18.24 3.63
CA LEU A 23 23.06 -17.30 3.29
C LEU A 23 23.71 -16.69 4.54
N PRO A 24 25.01 -16.34 4.45
CA PRO A 24 25.66 -15.55 5.47
C PRO A 24 24.96 -14.18 5.55
N TYR A 25 24.49 -13.86 6.74
CA TYR A 25 23.70 -12.67 7.10
C TYR A 25 24.55 -11.60 7.81
N ALA A 26 25.49 -12.03 8.66
CA ALA A 26 26.34 -11.17 9.47
C ALA A 26 27.76 -11.73 9.53
N GLY A 27 28.65 -11.25 8.67
CA GLY A 27 29.96 -11.90 8.50
C GLY A 27 29.80 -13.40 8.18
N PRO A 28 30.37 -14.32 8.98
CA PRO A 28 30.21 -15.78 8.80
C PRO A 28 28.88 -16.34 9.33
N ALA A 29 28.11 -15.56 10.10
CA ALA A 29 26.88 -16.03 10.70
C ALA A 29 25.74 -16.13 9.68
N HIS A 30 24.96 -17.19 9.75
CA HIS A 30 23.86 -17.50 8.84
C HIS A 30 22.55 -16.82 9.30
N GLY A 31 21.62 -16.58 8.36
CA GLY A 31 20.33 -15.94 8.66
C GLY A 31 19.47 -16.67 9.70
N TRP A 32 19.65 -17.99 9.86
CA TRP A 32 18.96 -18.76 10.91
C TRP A 32 19.51 -18.47 12.31
N GLU A 33 20.78 -18.11 12.44
CA GLU A 33 21.40 -17.82 13.74
C GLU A 33 20.84 -16.53 14.34
N ALA A 34 20.27 -15.64 13.51
CA ALA A 34 19.51 -14.49 13.97
C ALA A 34 18.30 -14.87 14.86
N LEU A 35 17.75 -16.08 14.74
CA LEU A 35 16.67 -16.58 15.59
C LEU A 35 17.16 -16.92 17.00
N THR A 36 18.45 -17.14 17.17
CA THR A 36 19.07 -17.42 18.47
C THR A 36 19.46 -16.11 19.16
N PHE A 37 19.11 -15.99 20.44
CA PHE A 37 19.49 -14.83 21.24
C PHE A 37 20.96 -14.94 21.67
N GLY A 38 21.75 -13.88 21.46
CA GLY A 38 23.09 -13.74 22.04
C GLY A 38 24.21 -13.73 21.01
N THR A 39 25.33 -14.35 21.39
CA THR A 39 26.52 -14.48 20.55
C THR A 39 26.45 -15.77 19.76
N THR A 40 26.50 -15.65 18.44
CA THR A 40 26.53 -16.79 17.53
C THR A 40 27.78 -17.64 17.76
N SER A 41 27.76 -18.90 17.31
CA SER A 41 28.91 -19.82 17.34
C SER A 41 30.17 -19.24 16.67
N SER A 42 30.02 -18.25 15.80
CA SER A 42 31.10 -17.54 15.11
C SER A 42 31.56 -16.26 15.83
N GLY A 43 31.07 -15.97 17.03
CA GLY A 43 31.46 -14.81 17.84
C GLY A 43 30.77 -13.48 17.48
N VAL A 44 29.88 -13.48 16.48
CA VAL A 44 29.12 -12.29 16.07
C VAL A 44 28.00 -12.03 17.08
N ARG A 45 27.91 -10.78 17.56
CA ARG A 45 26.84 -10.36 18.48
C ARG A 45 25.60 -9.95 17.69
N ILE A 46 24.50 -10.67 17.89
CA ILE A 46 23.22 -10.35 17.26
C ILE A 46 22.42 -9.43 18.18
N SER A 47 21.90 -8.34 17.63
CA SER A 47 21.05 -7.41 18.36
C SER A 47 19.67 -8.01 18.61
N ILE A 48 19.05 -7.67 19.75
CA ILE A 48 17.67 -8.05 20.08
C ILE A 48 16.72 -7.68 18.92
N MET A 49 16.95 -6.54 18.27
CA MET A 49 16.09 -6.08 17.19
C MET A 49 16.20 -6.95 15.93
N GLU A 50 17.39 -7.49 15.64
CA GLU A 50 17.59 -8.44 14.54
C GLU A 50 16.89 -9.77 14.85
N THR A 51 16.97 -10.24 16.09
CA THR A 51 16.27 -11.45 16.53
C THR A 51 14.76 -11.29 16.46
N VAL A 52 14.22 -10.18 16.97
CA VAL A 52 12.79 -9.86 16.83
C VAL A 52 12.40 -9.81 15.36
N SER A 53 13.20 -9.17 14.51
CA SER A 53 12.95 -9.13 13.07
C SER A 53 12.91 -10.53 12.43
N ALA A 54 13.87 -11.40 12.77
CA ALA A 54 13.96 -12.76 12.26
C ALA A 54 12.74 -13.61 12.68
N TRP A 55 12.29 -13.48 13.92
CA TRP A 55 11.07 -14.14 14.40
C TRP A 55 9.81 -13.64 13.70
N LEU A 56 9.70 -12.32 13.51
CA LEU A 56 8.57 -11.72 12.79
C LEU A 56 8.56 -12.16 11.31
N ALA A 57 9.72 -12.23 10.65
CA ALA A 57 9.86 -12.76 9.30
C ALA A 57 9.50 -14.25 9.23
N LEU A 58 9.94 -15.05 10.20
CA LEU A 58 9.64 -16.48 10.26
C LEU A 58 8.14 -16.73 10.38
N ILE A 59 7.48 -16.03 11.31
CA ILE A 59 6.04 -16.20 11.53
C ILE A 59 5.25 -15.62 10.34
N GLY A 60 5.57 -14.40 9.91
CA GLY A 60 4.84 -13.72 8.84
C GLY A 60 5.08 -14.34 7.45
N LEU A 61 6.34 -14.45 7.04
CA LEU A 61 6.73 -14.90 5.71
C LEU A 61 6.94 -16.41 5.65
N GLY A 62 7.50 -17.03 6.69
CA GLY A 62 7.76 -18.47 6.73
C GLY A 62 6.51 -19.33 7.00
N ILE A 63 5.60 -18.87 7.85
CA ILE A 63 4.42 -19.67 8.27
C ILE A 63 3.12 -19.11 7.70
N LEU A 64 2.77 -17.87 8.06
CA LEU A 64 1.46 -17.32 7.71
C LEU A 64 1.32 -17.08 6.20
N THR A 65 2.39 -16.76 5.48
CA THR A 65 2.33 -16.56 4.02
C THR A 65 1.99 -17.86 3.29
N PRO A 66 2.68 -19.00 3.51
CA PRO A 66 2.24 -20.30 3.01
C PRO A 66 0.82 -20.67 3.43
N VAL A 67 0.46 -20.50 4.72
CA VAL A 67 -0.90 -20.77 5.20
C VAL A 67 -1.94 -19.94 4.45
N THR A 68 -1.64 -18.68 4.17
CA THR A 68 -2.49 -17.79 3.37
C THR A 68 -2.62 -18.27 1.93
N LEU A 69 -1.54 -18.76 1.31
CA LEU A 69 -1.55 -19.32 -0.04
C LEU A 69 -2.42 -20.58 -0.13
N PHE A 70 -2.33 -21.48 0.86
CA PHE A 70 -3.12 -22.71 0.91
C PHE A 70 -4.60 -22.44 1.25
N THR A 71 -4.84 -21.63 2.29
CA THR A 71 -6.20 -21.42 2.83
C THR A 71 -6.98 -20.37 2.03
N ARG A 72 -6.28 -19.50 1.29
CA ARG A 72 -6.84 -18.34 0.55
C ARG A 72 -7.70 -17.40 1.42
N ARG A 73 -7.56 -17.48 2.75
CA ARG A 73 -8.27 -16.63 3.71
C ARG A 73 -7.59 -15.27 3.85
N ALA A 74 -8.39 -14.23 4.09
CA ALA A 74 -7.88 -12.86 4.25
C ALA A 74 -7.23 -12.62 5.61
N THR A 75 -7.80 -13.18 6.68
CA THR A 75 -7.29 -13.02 8.05
C THR A 75 -5.81 -13.38 8.21
N PRO A 76 -5.32 -14.58 7.81
CA PRO A 76 -3.90 -14.91 7.95
C PRO A 76 -3.02 -14.03 7.06
N GLY A 77 -3.53 -13.57 5.91
CA GLY A 77 -2.80 -12.68 5.01
C GLY A 77 -2.60 -11.28 5.60
N LEU A 78 -3.60 -10.74 6.29
CA LEU A 78 -3.51 -9.45 6.98
C LEU A 78 -2.55 -9.51 8.17
N ILE A 79 -2.57 -10.60 8.93
CA ILE A 79 -1.64 -10.79 10.05
C ILE A 79 -0.21 -10.97 9.50
N ALA A 80 -0.02 -11.79 8.45
CA ALA A 80 1.27 -11.92 7.77
C ALA A 80 1.80 -10.56 7.33
N TRP A 81 0.95 -9.74 6.72
CA TRP A 81 1.32 -8.39 6.28
C TRP A 81 1.81 -7.51 7.44
N MET A 82 1.09 -7.48 8.56
CA MET A 82 1.50 -6.71 9.74
C MET A 82 2.89 -7.14 10.24
N LEU A 83 3.10 -8.45 10.40
CA LEU A 83 4.37 -9.00 10.88
C LEU A 83 5.53 -8.72 9.92
N VAL A 84 5.31 -8.92 8.62
CA VAL A 84 6.30 -8.65 7.56
C VAL A 84 6.63 -7.17 7.48
N THR A 85 5.65 -6.29 7.67
CA THR A 85 5.88 -4.83 7.66
C THR A 85 6.83 -4.42 8.78
N VAL A 86 6.56 -4.88 10.02
CA VAL A 86 7.43 -4.59 11.16
C VAL A 86 8.82 -5.20 10.96
N SER A 87 8.89 -6.43 10.46
CA SER A 87 10.16 -7.10 10.14
C SER A 87 10.97 -6.36 9.07
N PHE A 88 10.32 -5.81 8.04
CA PHE A 88 11.00 -5.03 7.00
C PHE A 88 11.68 -3.79 7.58
N PHE A 89 10.98 -3.01 8.40
CA PHE A 89 11.57 -1.83 9.05
C PHE A 89 12.68 -2.20 10.03
N ALA A 90 12.53 -3.30 10.77
CA ALA A 90 13.57 -3.81 11.65
C ALA A 90 14.81 -4.30 10.87
N ASN A 91 14.64 -4.90 9.68
CA ASN A 91 15.72 -5.23 8.77
C ASN A 91 16.43 -3.98 8.21
N LEU A 92 15.68 -2.94 7.83
CA LEU A 92 16.26 -1.67 7.38
C LEU A 92 17.09 -1.02 8.49
N TRP A 93 16.58 -1.05 9.74
CA TRP A 93 17.34 -0.60 10.90
C TRP A 93 18.60 -1.46 11.12
N GLY A 94 18.48 -2.79 11.04
CA GLY A 94 19.61 -3.70 11.16
C GLY A 94 20.67 -3.43 10.10
N PHE A 95 20.26 -3.14 8.87
CA PHE A 95 21.12 -2.74 7.76
C PHE A 95 21.94 -1.49 8.07
N TRP A 96 21.27 -0.45 8.57
CA TRP A 96 21.95 0.76 9.00
C TRP A 96 22.88 0.53 10.21
N PHE A 97 22.42 -0.23 11.22
CA PHE A 97 23.19 -0.55 12.42
C PHE A 97 24.48 -1.32 12.09
N ARG A 98 24.39 -2.34 11.22
CA ARG A 98 25.55 -3.13 10.77
C ARG A 98 26.51 -2.35 9.89
N GLY A 99 26.04 -1.32 9.20
CA GLY A 99 26.90 -0.36 8.51
C GLY A 99 27.84 0.40 9.46
N SER A 100 27.55 0.39 10.76
CA SER A 100 28.36 1.04 11.81
C SER A 100 29.18 0.04 12.65
N THR A 101 29.13 -1.26 12.34
CA THR A 101 29.86 -2.31 13.09
C THR A 101 31.00 -2.91 12.26
N ALA A 102 31.99 -3.51 12.93
CA ALA A 102 33.13 -4.17 12.28
C ALA A 102 32.68 -5.39 11.43
N ASP A 103 31.65 -6.10 11.87
CA ASP A 103 30.99 -7.14 11.09
C ASP A 103 29.96 -6.48 10.15
N GLY A 104 30.35 -6.27 8.89
CA GLY A 104 29.50 -5.60 7.90
C GLY A 104 28.31 -6.44 7.44
N ALA A 105 27.35 -5.79 6.77
CA ALA A 105 26.22 -6.46 6.13
C ALA A 105 26.71 -7.37 4.99
N SER A 106 26.30 -8.65 5.02
CA SER A 106 26.64 -9.62 3.96
C SER A 106 25.44 -9.91 3.05
N LEU A 107 25.65 -10.75 2.03
CA LEU A 107 24.66 -11.02 0.98
C LEU A 107 23.31 -11.48 1.51
N GLY A 108 23.29 -12.29 2.57
CA GLY A 108 22.05 -12.75 3.20
C GLY A 108 21.19 -11.59 3.67
N MET A 109 21.78 -10.53 4.22
CA MET A 109 21.05 -9.37 4.72
C MET A 109 20.32 -8.61 3.61
N TRP A 110 20.96 -8.47 2.44
CA TRP A 110 20.34 -7.91 1.25
C TRP A 110 19.17 -8.77 0.76
N VAL A 111 19.36 -10.10 0.73
CA VAL A 111 18.32 -11.05 0.31
C VAL A 111 17.13 -11.03 1.28
N GLY A 112 17.37 -10.99 2.59
CA GLY A 112 16.33 -10.90 3.61
C GLY A 112 15.54 -9.60 3.54
N MET A 113 16.24 -8.48 3.33
CA MET A 113 15.60 -7.19 3.14
C MET A 113 14.78 -7.15 1.84
N LEU A 114 15.29 -7.70 0.75
CA LEU A 114 14.55 -7.78 -0.52
C LEU A 114 13.32 -8.70 -0.39
N ALA A 115 13.46 -9.84 0.30
CA ALA A 115 12.37 -10.78 0.53
C ALA A 115 11.22 -10.13 1.33
N THR A 116 11.55 -9.49 2.46
CA THR A 116 10.58 -8.78 3.30
C THR A 116 9.98 -7.58 2.58
N PHE A 117 10.75 -6.86 1.75
CA PHE A 117 10.26 -5.76 0.92
C PHE A 117 9.26 -6.21 -0.16
N LEU A 118 9.59 -7.26 -0.90
CA LEU A 118 8.69 -7.83 -1.93
C LEU A 118 7.40 -8.35 -1.31
N ALA A 119 7.50 -9.04 -0.16
CA ALA A 119 6.33 -9.49 0.58
C ALA A 119 5.49 -8.31 1.07
N PHE A 120 6.11 -7.26 1.62
CA PHE A 120 5.44 -6.03 2.03
C PHE A 120 4.67 -5.38 0.88
N LEU A 121 5.29 -5.20 -0.29
CA LEU A 121 4.63 -4.61 -1.46
C LEU A 121 3.47 -5.49 -1.94
N ALA A 122 3.70 -6.79 -2.09
CA ALA A 122 2.68 -7.73 -2.52
C ALA A 122 1.47 -7.71 -1.57
N TYR A 123 1.72 -7.76 -0.26
CA TYR A 123 0.65 -7.68 0.71
C TYR A 123 -0.03 -6.31 0.75
N SER A 124 0.70 -5.20 0.62
CA SER A 124 0.10 -3.86 0.63
C SER A 124 -0.90 -3.69 -0.51
N THR A 125 -0.57 -4.17 -1.72
CA THR A 125 -1.52 -4.11 -2.85
C THR A 125 -2.77 -4.95 -2.63
N VAL A 126 -2.67 -6.08 -1.93
CA VAL A 126 -3.81 -6.97 -1.68
C VAL A 126 -4.62 -6.52 -0.45
N ALA A 127 -3.96 -5.98 0.58
CA ALA A 127 -4.58 -5.47 1.80
C ALA A 127 -5.31 -4.14 1.55
N LEU A 128 -4.75 -3.25 0.71
CA LEU A 128 -5.38 -1.97 0.34
C LEU A 128 -6.44 -2.10 -0.75
N ARG A 129 -6.60 -3.28 -1.36
CA ARG A 129 -7.69 -3.54 -2.32
C ARG A 129 -9.02 -3.57 -1.59
N ARG A 130 -10.00 -2.78 -2.08
CA ARG A 130 -11.40 -2.81 -1.60
C ARG A 130 -11.91 -4.23 -1.52
N SER A 131 -12.54 -4.56 -0.38
CA SER A 131 -13.10 -5.89 -0.16
C SER A 131 -14.20 -6.17 -1.19
N PRO A 132 -14.39 -7.44 -1.59
CA PRO A 132 -15.46 -7.80 -2.53
C PRO A 132 -16.85 -7.40 -2.01
N GLU A 133 -17.05 -7.40 -0.69
CA GLU A 133 -18.27 -6.90 -0.05
C GLU A 133 -18.43 -5.39 -0.22
N GLN A 134 -17.35 -4.60 -0.08
CA GLN A 134 -17.38 -3.17 -0.34
C GLN A 134 -17.67 -2.87 -1.82
N LYS A 135 -17.12 -3.67 -2.74
CA LYS A 135 -17.43 -3.55 -4.19
C LYS A 135 -18.87 -3.94 -4.50
N ALA A 136 -19.41 -4.97 -3.85
CA ALA A 136 -20.80 -5.39 -4.01
C ALA A 136 -21.76 -4.35 -3.41
N ALA A 137 -21.42 -3.77 -2.27
CA ALA A 137 -22.16 -2.66 -1.66
C ALA A 137 -22.11 -1.41 -2.55
N GLU A 138 -20.94 -1.07 -3.11
CA GLU A 138 -20.80 0.04 -4.06
C GLU A 138 -21.55 -0.22 -5.38
N ALA A 139 -21.56 -1.45 -5.89
CA ALA A 139 -22.37 -1.83 -7.05
C ALA A 139 -23.87 -1.72 -6.76
N ARG A 140 -24.31 -2.13 -5.56
CA ARG A 140 -25.68 -1.93 -5.09
C ARG A 140 -26.01 -0.44 -4.98
N VAL A 141 -25.16 0.36 -4.33
CA VAL A 141 -25.34 1.81 -4.22
C VAL A 141 -25.34 2.46 -5.60
N ARG A 142 -24.49 2.06 -6.55
CA ARG A 142 -24.49 2.59 -7.92
C ARG A 142 -25.76 2.21 -8.69
N ALA A 143 -26.28 1.00 -8.49
CA ALA A 143 -27.56 0.57 -9.06
C ALA A 143 -28.76 1.33 -8.45
N THR A 144 -28.69 1.69 -7.17
CA THR A 144 -29.75 2.44 -6.47
C THR A 144 -29.62 3.96 -6.62
N ALA A 145 -28.40 4.49 -6.74
CA ALA A 145 -28.12 5.92 -6.87
C ALA A 145 -28.62 6.47 -8.21
N GLY A 146 -28.64 5.66 -9.27
CA GLY A 146 -29.30 6.02 -10.52
C GLY A 146 -30.80 6.29 -10.40
N GLN A 147 -31.45 5.87 -9.30
CA GLN A 147 -32.87 6.16 -9.02
C GLN A 147 -33.08 7.33 -8.04
N LEU A 148 -32.04 7.79 -7.35
CA LEU A 148 -32.14 8.80 -6.27
C LEU A 148 -31.49 10.14 -6.64
N ASP A 149 -30.86 10.25 -7.81
CA ASP A 149 -30.23 11.48 -8.26
C ASP A 149 -31.24 12.42 -8.94
N GLU A 150 -32.23 12.86 -8.17
CA GLU A 150 -33.20 13.88 -8.57
C GLU A 150 -32.47 15.15 -9.05
N VAL A 151 -31.35 15.51 -8.40
CA VAL A 151 -30.52 16.66 -8.78
C VAL A 151 -29.80 16.45 -10.11
N GLY A 152 -29.27 15.26 -10.38
CA GLY A 152 -28.68 14.90 -11.68
C GLY A 152 -29.71 14.85 -12.82
N GLU A 153 -30.93 14.38 -12.56
CA GLU A 153 -32.05 14.51 -13.51
C GLU A 153 -32.41 15.97 -13.77
N PHE A 154 -32.49 16.81 -12.74
CA PHE A 154 -32.76 18.24 -12.92
C PHE A 154 -31.65 18.95 -13.69
N GLN A 155 -30.37 18.66 -13.39
CA GLN A 155 -29.23 19.26 -14.09
C GLN A 155 -29.15 18.81 -15.54
N SER A 156 -29.36 17.53 -15.84
CA SER A 156 -29.39 17.03 -17.22
C SER A 156 -30.56 17.58 -18.03
N ARG A 157 -31.74 17.81 -17.40
CA ARG A 157 -32.86 18.51 -18.04
C ARG A 157 -32.58 20.00 -18.28
N ILE A 158 -31.81 20.65 -17.41
CA ILE A 158 -31.39 22.05 -17.59
C ILE A 158 -30.35 22.16 -18.73
N ASP A 159 -29.38 21.25 -18.79
CA ASP A 159 -28.36 21.21 -19.85
C ASP A 159 -28.93 20.79 -21.22
N ALA A 160 -29.99 19.97 -21.23
CA ALA A 160 -30.70 19.59 -22.46
C ALA A 160 -31.73 20.64 -22.92
N ALA A 161 -32.00 21.68 -22.12
CA ALA A 161 -32.88 22.77 -22.54
C ALA A 161 -32.18 23.58 -23.66
N PRO A 162 -32.89 23.98 -24.73
CA PRO A 162 -32.29 24.76 -25.80
C PRO A 162 -31.63 26.00 -25.22
N GLN A 163 -30.34 26.15 -25.49
CA GLN A 163 -29.49 27.23 -24.99
C GLN A 163 -30.19 28.56 -25.23
N ARG A 164 -30.83 29.10 -24.19
CA ARG A 164 -31.43 30.42 -24.24
C ARG A 164 -30.29 31.37 -24.55
N GLU A 165 -30.45 32.14 -25.63
CA GLU A 165 -29.46 33.12 -26.05
C GLU A 165 -29.00 33.92 -24.83
N PRO A 166 -27.67 34.15 -24.68
CA PRO A 166 -27.14 34.79 -23.50
C PRO A 166 -27.88 36.10 -23.27
N LEU A 167 -28.50 36.24 -22.09
CA LEU A 167 -29.20 37.45 -21.66
C LEU A 167 -28.23 38.63 -21.78
N GLU A 168 -28.34 39.37 -22.88
CA GLU A 168 -27.49 40.51 -23.17
C GLU A 168 -27.77 41.59 -22.11
N ASP A 169 -26.81 41.83 -21.21
CA ASP A 169 -26.99 42.73 -20.06
C ASP A 169 -27.07 44.20 -20.53
N ASN A 170 -28.27 44.63 -20.90
CA ASN A 170 -28.57 45.97 -21.40
C ASN A 170 -28.53 47.05 -20.31
N ARG A 171 -28.17 46.71 -19.06
CA ARG A 171 -28.05 47.69 -17.95
C ARG A 171 -27.07 48.82 -18.27
N ARG A 172 -25.95 48.51 -18.93
CA ARG A 172 -24.95 49.52 -19.31
C ARG A 172 -25.48 50.47 -20.39
N LYS A 173 -26.23 49.95 -21.36
CA LYS A 173 -26.88 50.77 -22.41
C LYS A 173 -27.94 51.69 -21.79
N GLN A 174 -28.79 51.17 -20.91
CA GLN A 174 -29.82 51.97 -20.23
C GLN A 174 -29.24 53.04 -19.30
N ALA A 175 -28.14 52.76 -18.58
CA ALA A 175 -27.47 53.76 -17.76
C ALA A 175 -26.86 54.88 -18.63
N ALA A 176 -26.26 54.53 -19.76
CA ALA A 176 -25.72 55.49 -20.71
C ALA A 176 -26.80 56.37 -21.34
N GLU A 177 -27.95 55.79 -21.72
CA GLU A 177 -29.11 56.54 -22.23
C GLU A 177 -29.67 57.53 -21.18
N ARG A 178 -29.78 57.11 -19.92
CA ARG A 178 -30.23 58.00 -18.83
C ARG A 178 -29.28 59.16 -18.60
N HIS A 179 -27.97 58.91 -18.65
CA HIS A 179 -26.98 59.98 -18.52
C HIS A 179 -26.98 60.92 -19.73
N ARG A 180 -27.15 60.43 -20.95
CA ARG A 180 -27.29 61.27 -22.15
C ARG A 180 -28.56 62.13 -22.10
N ALA A 181 -29.69 61.54 -21.70
CA ALA A 181 -30.94 62.26 -21.52
C ALA A 181 -30.85 63.37 -20.46
N GLN A 182 -30.06 63.16 -19.39
CA GLN A 182 -29.82 64.16 -18.35
C GLN A 182 -28.79 65.24 -18.76
N ARG A 183 -27.91 64.95 -19.72
CA ARG A 183 -26.85 65.88 -20.16
C ARG A 183 -27.29 66.81 -21.30
N GLY A 184 -28.49 66.62 -21.87
CA GLY A 184 -29.05 67.54 -22.88
C GLY A 184 -28.31 67.56 -24.22
N GLU A 185 -27.59 66.48 -24.56
CA GLU A 185 -26.91 66.34 -25.85
C GLU A 185 -27.78 65.46 -26.77
N GLN A 186 -28.55 66.10 -27.66
CA GLN A 186 -29.10 65.49 -28.87
C GLN A 186 -28.22 65.85 -30.07
#